data_AF-A0A7X8E266-F1
#
_entry.id   AF-A0A7X8E266-F1
#
_cell.length_a   1.000
_cell.length_b   1.000
_cell.length_c   1.000
_cell.angle_alpha   90.00
_cell.angle_beta   90.00
_cell.angle_gamma   90.00
#
_symmetry.space_group_name_H-M   'P 1'
#
loop_
_entity.id
_entity.type
_entity.pdbx_description
1 polymer ?
#
loop_
_entity_poly.entity_id
_entity_poly.type
_entity_poly.pdbx_seq_one_letter_code
_entity_poly.pdbx_strand_id
1 'polypeptide(L)'
;MITKKTKHFPFLTILLAAIIILTGCSRVGQALDPAVLGYDMEVTYNALGGLINQREIRLTNYADNSLIFEPRGSSNLLVEPIKTNYTLAGWYTDVTEIPGEDGEEPEYKFDPQDRWDFNVDRVTEDMTL
;
A
#
# COMPACT_ATOMS: atom_id res chain seq x y z
N MET A 1 24.87 44.22 -52.17
CA MET A 1 24.41 44.06 -50.77
C MET A 1 22.96 43.62 -50.82
N ILE A 2 22.62 42.45 -50.27
CA ILE A 2 21.34 42.02 -49.65
C ILE A 2 21.50 40.52 -49.35
N THR A 3 21.90 40.20 -48.11
CA THR A 3 21.90 38.84 -47.56
C THR A 3 20.47 38.46 -47.18
N LYS A 4 19.93 37.42 -47.81
CA LYS A 4 18.59 36.88 -47.57
C LYS A 4 18.56 36.27 -46.16
N LYS A 5 18.07 37.01 -45.16
CA LYS A 5 17.92 36.49 -43.78
C LYS A 5 17.00 35.27 -43.79
N THR A 6 17.51 34.14 -43.34
CA THR A 6 16.82 32.85 -43.24
C THR A 6 15.65 32.95 -42.26
N LYS A 7 14.44 33.15 -42.79
CA LYS A 7 13.18 33.22 -42.01
C LYS A 7 12.76 31.87 -41.36
N HIS A 8 13.54 30.80 -41.54
CA HIS A 8 13.22 29.46 -41.02
C HIS A 8 13.71 29.22 -39.58
N PHE A 9 14.64 30.02 -39.07
CA PHE A 9 15.17 29.90 -37.71
C PHE A 9 14.13 30.09 -36.58
N PRO A 10 13.25 31.12 -36.62
CA PRO A 10 12.24 31.30 -35.56
C PRO A 10 11.12 30.26 -35.62
N PHE A 11 10.84 29.70 -36.81
CA PHE A 11 9.79 28.69 -36.99
C PHE A 11 10.18 27.35 -36.36
N LEU A 12 11.46 26.98 -36.47
CA LEU A 12 11.99 25.77 -35.86
C LEU A 12 11.99 25.83 -34.33
N THR A 13 12.29 27.00 -33.75
CA THR A 13 12.26 27.20 -32.29
C THR A 13 10.84 27.16 -31.74
N ILE A 14 9.87 27.73 -32.44
CA ILE A 14 8.44 27.67 -32.07
C ILE A 14 7.92 26.23 -32.14
N LEU A 15 8.30 25.49 -33.19
CA LEU A 15 7.92 24.09 -33.34
C LEU A 15 8.51 23.21 -32.22
N LEU A 16 9.77 23.43 -31.87
CA LEU A 16 10.45 22.70 -30.80
C LEU A 16 9.82 23.01 -29.42
N ALA A 17 9.47 24.28 -29.15
CA ALA A 17 8.77 24.67 -27.94
C ALA A 17 7.37 24.05 -27.85
N ALA A 18 6.64 23.98 -28.96
CA ALA A 18 5.31 23.36 -29.01
C ALA A 18 5.36 21.85 -28.70
N ILE A 19 6.39 21.12 -29.17
CA ILE A 19 6.59 19.70 -28.89
C ILE A 19 6.86 19.46 -27.39
N ILE A 20 7.65 20.34 -26.75
CA ILE A 20 7.95 20.23 -25.31
C ILE A 20 6.68 20.48 -24.47
N ILE A 21 5.84 21.44 -24.87
CA ILE A 21 4.59 21.76 -24.13
C ILE A 21 3.55 20.63 -24.27
N LEU A 22 3.46 19.99 -25.45
CA LEU A 22 2.48 18.92 -25.70
C LEU A 22 2.82 17.59 -25.02
N THR A 23 4.09 17.33 -24.71
CA THR A 23 4.54 16.08 -24.06
C THR A 23 4.39 16.11 -22.53
N GLY A 24 4.17 17.28 -21.92
CA GLY A 24 4.07 17.45 -20.47
C GLY A 24 2.73 17.01 -19.84
N CYS A 25 1.69 16.78 -20.63
CA CYS A 25 0.32 16.60 -20.11
C CYS A 25 -0.15 15.15 -19.94
N SER A 26 0.60 14.14 -20.39
CA SER A 26 0.08 12.76 -20.44
C SER A 26 0.05 12.01 -19.10
N ARG A 27 0.55 12.59 -18.00
CA ARG A 27 0.61 11.91 -16.67
C ARG A 27 0.12 12.76 -15.50
N VAL A 28 -0.50 13.91 -15.78
CA VAL A 28 -1.03 14.76 -14.71
C VAL A 28 -2.34 14.13 -14.19
N GLY A 29 -2.30 13.59 -12.97
CA GLY A 29 -3.49 13.13 -12.24
C GLY A 29 -3.71 11.62 -12.17
N GLN A 30 -2.83 10.78 -12.71
CA GLN A 30 -2.86 9.34 -12.42
C GLN A 30 -2.11 9.07 -11.11
N ALA A 31 -2.77 8.36 -10.18
CA ALA A 31 -2.07 7.77 -9.05
C ALA A 31 -1.02 6.80 -9.60
N LEU A 32 0.22 6.90 -9.12
CA LEU A 32 1.26 5.95 -9.48
C LEU A 32 0.86 4.58 -8.93
N ASP A 33 0.84 3.59 -9.81
CA ASP A 33 0.70 2.19 -9.43
C ASP A 33 1.92 1.80 -8.57
N PRO A 34 1.74 1.36 -7.30
CA PRO A 34 2.83 0.95 -6.42
C PRO A 34 3.70 -0.16 -7.03
N ALA A 35 3.13 -1.06 -7.83
CA ALA A 35 3.85 -2.12 -8.53
C ALA A 35 4.91 -1.56 -9.48
N VAL A 36 4.62 -0.45 -10.17
CA VAL A 36 5.58 0.23 -11.06
C VAL A 36 6.78 0.80 -10.29
N LEU A 37 6.62 1.01 -8.98
CA LEU A 37 7.67 1.48 -8.07
C LEU A 37 8.38 0.34 -7.33
N GLY A 38 8.05 -0.92 -7.63
CA GLY A 38 8.60 -2.11 -6.97
C GLY A 38 7.94 -2.46 -5.64
N TYR A 39 6.70 -2.02 -5.42
CA TYR A 39 5.88 -2.37 -4.25
C TYR A 39 4.70 -3.23 -4.71
N ASP A 40 5.02 -4.44 -5.17
CA ASP A 40 4.06 -5.34 -5.82
C ASP A 40 3.25 -6.18 -4.83
N MET A 41 3.67 -6.29 -3.57
CA MET A 41 3.05 -7.16 -2.57
C MET A 41 1.99 -6.42 -1.77
N GLU A 42 0.77 -6.95 -1.76
CA GLU A 42 -0.35 -6.41 -1.00
C GLU A 42 -0.46 -7.07 0.38
N VAL A 43 -0.35 -6.28 1.44
CA VAL A 43 -0.55 -6.75 2.82
C VAL A 43 -1.80 -6.13 3.41
N THR A 44 -2.73 -6.99 3.79
CA THR A 44 -3.98 -6.63 4.45
C THR A 44 -3.85 -6.85 5.96
N TYR A 45 -3.92 -5.79 6.74
CA TYR A 45 -4.03 -5.85 8.20
C TYR A 45 -5.51 -5.86 8.59
N ASN A 46 -5.96 -6.95 9.18
CA ASN A 46 -7.31 -7.19 9.67
C ASN A 46 -7.28 -7.55 11.16
N ALA A 47 -7.77 -6.62 12.00
CA ALA A 47 -7.74 -6.81 13.44
C ALA A 47 -8.96 -7.57 14.02
N LEU A 48 -9.65 -8.39 13.22
CA LEU A 48 -10.79 -9.24 13.63
C LEU A 48 -11.85 -8.45 14.45
N GLY A 49 -12.28 -7.32 13.89
CA GLY A 49 -13.23 -6.38 14.51
C GLY A 49 -12.59 -5.30 15.37
N GLY A 50 -11.25 -5.28 15.51
CA GLY A 50 -10.51 -4.12 15.99
C GLY A 50 -10.32 -3.06 14.92
N LEU A 51 -10.02 -1.82 15.35
CA LEU A 51 -9.83 -0.69 14.43
C LEU A 51 -8.37 -0.23 14.38
N ILE A 52 -7.79 -0.23 13.18
CA ILE A 52 -6.50 0.36 12.84
C ILE A 52 -6.74 1.74 12.23
N ASN A 53 -6.47 2.78 13.02
CA ASN A 53 -6.70 4.17 12.64
C ASN A 53 -8.12 4.36 12.08
N GLN A 54 -9.11 3.98 12.90
CA GLN A 54 -10.56 4.06 12.63
C GLN A 54 -11.05 3.21 11.44
N ARG A 55 -10.28 2.22 10.98
CA ARG A 55 -10.70 1.28 9.93
C ARG A 55 -10.50 -0.15 10.40
N GLU A 56 -11.43 -1.02 10.05
CA GLU A 56 -11.35 -2.46 10.35
C GLU A 56 -10.22 -3.12 9.57
N ILE A 57 -10.03 -2.67 8.32
CA ILE A 57 -9.02 -3.20 7.41
C ILE A 57 -8.08 -2.08 6.95
N ARG A 58 -6.78 -2.39 6.90
CA ARG A 58 -5.76 -1.55 6.27
C ARG A 58 -4.98 -2.33 5.23
N LEU A 59 -4.94 -1.80 4.03
CA LEU A 59 -4.19 -2.35 2.91
C LEU A 59 -2.95 -1.47 2.67
N THR A 60 -1.78 -2.09 2.56
CA THR A 60 -0.51 -1.41 2.27
C THR A 60 0.32 -2.25 1.30
N ASN A 61 1.00 -1.57 0.38
CA ASN A 61 1.87 -2.21 -0.59
C ASN A 61 3.32 -2.20 -0.13
N TYR A 62 4.00 -3.32 -0.31
CA TYR A 62 5.38 -3.57 0.09
C TYR A 62 6.18 -4.14 -1.08
N ALA A 63 7.50 -3.97 -1.01
CA ALA A 63 8.39 -4.61 -1.98
C ALA A 63 8.49 -6.11 -1.67
N ASP A 64 8.69 -6.92 -2.71
CA ASP A 64 9.01 -8.34 -2.54
C ASP A 64 10.25 -8.51 -1.65
N ASN A 65 10.22 -9.54 -0.80
CA ASN A 65 11.25 -9.91 0.16
C ASN A 65 11.63 -8.78 1.15
N SER A 66 10.69 -7.89 1.47
CA SER A 66 10.89 -6.80 2.42
C SER A 66 10.31 -7.09 3.80
N LEU A 67 10.83 -6.39 4.83
CA LEU A 67 10.17 -6.30 6.13
C LEU A 67 8.98 -5.34 6.01
N ILE A 68 7.95 -5.59 6.80
CA ILE A 68 6.72 -4.79 6.83
C ILE A 68 6.57 -4.07 8.17
N PHE A 69 5.69 -3.07 8.22
CA PHE A 69 5.50 -2.27 9.43
C PHE A 69 4.52 -2.91 10.40
N GLU A 70 4.96 -3.13 11.63
CA GLU A 70 4.08 -3.55 12.72
C GLU A 70 3.10 -2.42 13.09
N PRO A 71 1.77 -2.68 13.14
CA PRO A 71 0.80 -1.72 13.64
C PRO A 71 0.93 -1.55 15.17
N ARG A 72 1.92 -0.76 15.59
CA ARG A 72 2.22 -0.41 17.00
C ARG A 72 2.43 1.08 17.23
N GLY A 73 2.28 1.88 16.18
CA GLY A 73 2.36 3.33 16.30
C GLY A 73 1.21 3.91 17.12
N SER A 74 1.41 5.09 17.67
CA SER A 74 0.35 5.90 18.29
C SER A 74 -0.26 6.92 17.32
N SER A 75 0.33 7.09 16.13
CA SER A 75 -0.14 8.00 15.08
C SER A 75 0.19 7.45 13.67
N ASN A 76 -0.51 7.97 12.65
CA ASN A 76 -0.40 7.62 11.22
C ASN A 76 -1.23 6.41 10.74
N LEU A 77 -0.76 5.74 9.67
CA LEU A 77 -1.51 4.76 8.88
C LEU A 77 -1.72 3.42 9.61
N LEU A 78 -0.71 2.97 10.36
CA LEU A 78 -0.69 1.69 11.07
C LEU A 78 -0.48 1.92 12.57
N VAL A 79 -1.57 2.23 13.26
CA VAL A 79 -1.61 2.32 14.72
C VAL A 79 -2.01 0.98 15.33
N GLU A 80 -1.70 0.78 16.60
CA GLU A 80 -2.16 -0.43 17.31
C GLU A 80 -3.68 -0.57 17.24
N PRO A 81 -4.21 -1.73 16.81
CA PRO A 81 -5.64 -1.96 16.73
C PRO A 81 -6.28 -1.95 18.11
N ILE A 82 -7.46 -1.32 18.20
CA ILE A 82 -8.24 -1.24 19.44
C ILE A 82 -9.57 -1.96 19.26
N LYS A 83 -9.86 -2.90 20.16
CA LYS A 83 -11.16 -3.57 20.32
C LYS A 83 -11.52 -3.58 21.81
N THR A 84 -12.69 -3.06 22.15
CA THR A 84 -13.13 -2.92 23.56
C THR A 84 -13.14 -4.27 24.27
N ASN A 85 -12.52 -4.35 25.46
CA ASN A 85 -12.37 -5.57 26.27
C ASN A 85 -11.45 -6.65 25.69
N TYR A 86 -10.65 -6.35 24.66
CA TYR A 86 -9.64 -7.26 24.11
C TYR A 86 -8.25 -6.63 24.22
N THR A 87 -7.23 -7.47 24.16
CA THR A 87 -5.83 -7.08 24.01
C THR A 87 -5.26 -7.78 22.78
N LEU A 88 -4.46 -7.09 22.00
CA LEU A 88 -3.81 -7.66 20.82
C LEU A 88 -2.85 -8.79 21.24
N ALA A 89 -3.09 -10.00 20.75
CA ALA A 89 -2.23 -11.16 21.03
C ALA A 89 -1.03 -11.24 20.07
N GLY A 90 -1.20 -10.78 18.84
CA GLY A 90 -0.22 -10.85 17.76
C GLY A 90 -0.88 -10.75 16.39
N TRP A 91 -0.06 -10.88 15.36
CA TRP A 91 -0.47 -10.92 13.95
C TRP A 91 -0.17 -12.31 13.40
N TYR A 92 -1.10 -12.88 12.64
CA TYR A 92 -1.01 -14.25 12.16
C TYR A 92 -1.35 -14.32 10.68
N THR A 93 -0.64 -15.15 9.93
CA THR A 93 -0.88 -15.33 8.49
C THR A 93 -2.09 -16.21 8.19
N ASP A 94 -2.54 -16.98 9.18
CA ASP A 94 -3.71 -17.84 9.10
C ASP A 94 -4.45 -17.88 10.44
N VAL A 95 -5.74 -18.17 10.37
CA VAL A 95 -6.61 -18.31 11.53
C VAL A 95 -7.74 -19.28 11.23
N THR A 96 -8.02 -20.19 12.16
CA THR A 96 -9.21 -21.03 12.09
C THR A 96 -10.37 -20.34 12.78
N GLU A 97 -11.37 -19.94 12.00
CA GLU A 97 -12.65 -19.45 12.52
C GLU A 97 -13.55 -20.63 12.94
N ILE A 98 -14.03 -20.58 14.17
CA ILE A 98 -15.00 -21.50 14.74
C ILE A 98 -16.32 -20.72 14.84
N PRO A 99 -17.30 -20.99 13.97
CA PRO A 99 -18.57 -20.26 13.99
C PRO A 99 -19.24 -20.38 15.36
N GLY A 100 -19.72 -19.25 15.88
CA GLY A 100 -20.55 -19.23 17.08
C GLY A 100 -21.92 -19.87 16.84
N GLU A 101 -22.59 -20.26 17.92
CA GLU A 101 -24.01 -20.63 17.86
C GLU A 101 -24.89 -19.39 17.57
N ASP A 102 -26.17 -19.56 17.24
CA ASP A 102 -27.07 -18.48 16.79
C ASP A 102 -27.02 -17.22 17.70
N GLY A 103 -26.33 -16.19 17.22
CA GLY A 103 -26.19 -14.89 17.90
C GLY A 103 -24.91 -14.71 18.73
N GLU A 104 -24.02 -15.71 18.76
CA GLU A 104 -22.69 -15.62 19.37
C GLU A 104 -21.63 -15.18 18.35
N GLU A 105 -20.62 -14.44 18.81
CA GLU A 105 -19.46 -14.08 18.00
C GLU A 105 -18.61 -15.32 17.70
N PRO A 106 -17.97 -15.41 16.52
CA PRO A 106 -17.08 -16.52 16.21
C PRO A 106 -15.87 -16.54 17.15
N GLU A 107 -15.43 -17.75 17.48
CA GLU A 107 -14.16 -17.98 18.17
C GLU A 107 -13.04 -18.15 17.13
N TYR A 108 -11.86 -17.61 17.44
CA TYR A 108 -10.70 -17.70 16.56
C TYR A 108 -9.59 -18.49 17.22
N LYS A 109 -9.08 -19.50 16.51
CA LYS A 109 -7.94 -20.30 16.95
C LYS A 109 -6.72 -20.00 16.08
N PHE A 110 -5.61 -19.73 16.76
CA PHE A 110 -4.33 -19.36 16.14
C PHE A 110 -3.30 -20.46 16.37
N ASP A 111 -2.61 -20.89 15.30
CA ASP A 111 -1.43 -21.74 15.42
C ASP A 111 -0.19 -20.85 15.67
N PRO A 112 0.63 -21.13 16.70
CA PRO A 112 1.89 -20.43 16.90
C PRO A 112 2.84 -20.43 15.69
N GLN A 113 2.72 -21.40 14.78
CA GLN A 113 3.53 -21.47 13.55
C GLN A 113 3.17 -20.38 12.52
N ASP A 114 1.93 -19.89 12.55
CA ASP A 114 1.44 -18.85 11.64
C ASP A 114 1.70 -17.45 12.19
N ARG A 115 2.32 -17.34 13.36
CA ARG A 115 2.61 -16.06 13.98
C ARG A 115 3.66 -15.31 13.18
N TRP A 116 3.31 -14.11 12.75
CA TRP A 116 4.22 -13.21 12.05
C TRP A 116 5.19 -12.51 13.00
N ASP A 117 6.48 -12.49 12.66
CA ASP A 117 7.52 -11.69 13.31
C ASP A 117 8.04 -10.59 12.37
N PHE A 118 7.61 -9.36 12.65
CA PHE A 118 7.96 -8.14 11.92
C PHE A 118 9.46 -7.82 11.83
N ASN A 119 10.32 -8.51 12.60
CA ASN A 119 11.76 -8.28 12.59
C ASN A 119 12.52 -9.24 11.68
N VAL A 120 11.92 -10.37 11.31
CA VAL A 120 12.62 -11.44 10.57
C VAL A 120 11.84 -11.92 9.34
N ASP A 121 10.51 -11.96 9.41
CA ASP A 121 9.67 -12.45 8.35
C ASP A 121 9.56 -11.44 7.21
N ARG A 122 9.49 -11.97 6.00
CA ARG A 122 9.52 -11.18 4.77
C ARG A 122 8.33 -11.53 3.92
N VAL A 123 7.68 -10.50 3.38
CA VAL A 123 6.58 -10.69 2.44
C VAL A 123 7.12 -11.21 1.11
N THR A 124 6.52 -12.27 0.59
CA THR A 124 6.87 -12.86 -0.72
C THR A 124 5.65 -13.09 -1.60
N GLU A 125 4.46 -12.87 -1.05
CA GLU A 125 3.17 -12.97 -1.72
C GLU A 125 2.15 -12.06 -1.02
N ASP A 126 1.02 -11.83 -1.68
CA ASP A 126 -0.08 -11.10 -1.07
C ASP A 126 -0.60 -11.87 0.15
N MET A 127 -0.82 -11.16 1.26
CA MET A 127 -1.14 -11.81 2.52
C MET A 127 -2.09 -10.99 3.39
N THR A 128 -2.77 -11.69 4.29
CA THR A 128 -3.56 -11.08 5.36
C THR A 128 -2.91 -11.38 6.69
N LEU A 129 -2.87 -10.37 7.56
CA LEU A 129 -2.42 -10.43 8.95
C LEU A 129 -3.56 -10.03 9.88
#